data_AF-A0A937JXB6-F1
#
_entry.id   AF-A0A937JXB6-F1
#
_cell.length_a   1.000
_cell.length_b   1.000
_cell.length_c   1.000
_cell.angle_alpha   90.00
_cell.angle_beta   90.00
_cell.angle_gamma   90.00
#
_symmetry.space_group_name_H-M   'P 1'
#
loop_
_entity.id
_entity.type
_entity.pdbx_description
1 polymer ?
#
loop_
_entity_poly.entity_id
_entity_poly.type
_entity_poly.pdbx_seq_one_letter_code
_entity_poly.pdbx_strand_id
1 'polypeptide(L)'
;MPNHPLFSPVHQQVRVANIRDQIQIALAIADNSMLTSLLTTCIPSILTPETVGLVASEVSVPTDHQQAADGVLHVETIQCVLADSPPLESSANRGGNDSRELARLTQHESEMHVLGQNLTLAAAISLLETSGFTAEQIDQMLRLSTDAWYKSWWYAIDANGSFTLPFLRCIRTRHHIDGTLTIQYKDFFEHTKPACFTSVSERILIAVRAEQQSFGETLQQINYQRRALNIQRAILICHTISELEAQAFIRQGISVYPAIDLVLPVQSNCVHCGRYECPMNGAVDSPVALCHGFLLASEYV
;
A
#
# COMPACT_ATOMS: atom_id res chain seq x y z
N MET A 1 -16.79 24.51 -13.94
CA MET A 1 -15.50 24.47 -13.22
C MET A 1 -15.80 24.09 -11.78
N PRO A 2 -15.43 22.89 -11.31
CA PRO A 2 -15.75 22.48 -9.95
C PRO A 2 -14.64 22.94 -9.00
N ASN A 3 -14.99 23.85 -8.09
CA ASN A 3 -14.20 24.23 -6.92
C ASN A 3 -14.37 23.13 -5.86
N HIS A 4 -13.31 22.38 -5.56
CA HIS A 4 -13.22 21.57 -4.33
C HIS A 4 -12.56 22.43 -3.24
N PRO A 5 -13.28 22.91 -2.22
CA PRO A 5 -12.63 23.47 -1.05
C PRO A 5 -12.10 22.29 -0.21
N LEU A 6 -10.78 22.22 -0.04
CA LEU A 6 -10.10 21.16 0.72
C LEU A 6 -10.42 21.17 2.23
N PHE A 7 -11.11 22.18 2.75
CA PHE A 7 -11.34 22.37 4.19
C PHE A 7 -12.65 23.10 4.48
N SER A 8 -13.33 22.74 5.58
CA SER A 8 -14.54 23.43 6.08
C SER A 8 -14.24 24.21 7.36
N PRO A 9 -14.91 25.35 7.61
CA PRO A 9 -14.61 26.20 8.76
C PRO A 9 -15.23 25.70 10.07
N VAL A 10 -14.49 26.02 11.12
CA VAL A 10 -14.66 25.76 12.56
C VAL A 10 -16.06 26.09 13.09
N HIS A 11 -16.72 25.14 13.75
CA HIS A 11 -17.48 25.33 15.00
C HIS A 11 -18.08 24.01 15.51
N GLN A 12 -17.38 23.33 16.41
CA GLN A 12 -18.01 22.55 17.48
C GLN A 12 -16.98 22.30 18.58
N GLN A 13 -17.12 23.04 19.69
CA GLN A 13 -16.33 22.83 20.91
C GLN A 13 -16.81 21.54 21.60
N VAL A 14 -16.33 20.40 21.11
CA VAL A 14 -16.31 19.14 21.87
C VAL A 14 -15.13 19.25 22.84
N ARG A 15 -15.29 18.83 24.10
CA ARG A 15 -14.20 18.79 25.09
C ARG A 15 -12.99 18.09 24.45
N VAL A 16 -11.95 18.86 24.16
CA VAL A 16 -10.79 18.42 23.38
C VAL A 16 -9.98 17.51 24.29
N ALA A 17 -10.25 16.19 24.25
CA ALA A 17 -9.20 15.25 24.59
C ALA A 17 -8.01 15.61 23.68
N ASN A 18 -6.83 15.73 24.28
CA ASN A 18 -5.61 16.16 23.60
C ASN A 18 -5.49 15.37 22.28
N ILE A 19 -5.56 16.08 21.15
CA ILE A 19 -5.61 15.47 19.80
C ILE A 19 -4.40 14.54 19.61
N ARG A 20 -3.28 14.90 20.23
CA ARG A 20 -2.08 14.05 20.30
C ARG A 20 -2.37 12.69 20.91
N ASP A 21 -3.06 12.64 22.05
CA ASP A 21 -3.42 11.41 22.73
C ASP A 21 -4.44 10.60 21.91
N GLN A 22 -5.40 11.26 21.25
CA GLN A 22 -6.34 10.59 20.34
C GLN A 22 -5.63 9.92 19.16
N ILE A 23 -4.66 10.61 18.55
CA ILE A 23 -3.87 10.06 17.44
C ILE A 23 -2.98 8.92 17.93
N GLN A 24 -2.35 9.06 19.09
CA GLN A 24 -1.56 7.98 19.70
C GLN A 24 -2.42 6.74 19.99
N ILE A 25 -3.62 6.91 20.53
CA ILE A 25 -4.58 5.82 20.72
C ILE A 25 -4.98 5.21 19.38
N ALA A 26 -5.30 6.04 18.38
CA ALA A 26 -5.68 5.60 17.04
C ALA A 26 -4.57 4.77 16.40
N LEU A 27 -3.31 5.20 16.51
CA LEU A 27 -2.15 4.46 16.04
C LEU A 27 -1.95 3.14 16.80
N ALA A 28 -2.21 3.10 18.10
CA ALA A 28 -2.06 1.90 18.91
C ALA A 28 -3.11 0.82 18.58
N ILE A 29 -4.31 1.22 18.15
CA ILE A 29 -5.40 0.30 17.77
C ILE A 29 -5.62 0.22 16.25
N ALA A 30 -4.75 0.84 15.45
CA ALA A 30 -4.91 0.94 14.01
C ALA A 30 -4.91 -0.44 13.36
N ASP A 31 -5.83 -0.63 12.41
CA ASP A 31 -5.80 -1.80 11.54
C ASP A 31 -4.80 -1.62 10.39
N ASN A 32 -4.49 -2.71 9.70
CA ASN A 32 -3.52 -2.67 8.60
C ASN A 32 -3.95 -1.73 7.46
N SER A 33 -5.26 -1.56 7.22
CA SER A 33 -5.76 -0.62 6.22
C SER A 33 -5.45 0.84 6.56
N MET A 34 -5.64 1.24 7.81
CA MET A 34 -5.35 2.58 8.30
C MET A 34 -3.84 2.87 8.26
N LEU A 35 -3.01 1.91 8.70
CA LEU A 35 -1.56 2.04 8.64
C LEU A 35 -1.03 2.07 7.20
N THR A 36 -1.61 1.29 6.30
CA THR A 36 -1.31 1.34 4.86
C THR A 36 -1.70 2.71 4.28
N SER A 37 -2.89 3.21 4.64
CA SER A 37 -3.36 4.53 4.20
C SER A 37 -2.40 5.65 4.62
N LEU A 38 -1.84 5.60 5.84
CA LEU A 38 -0.84 6.58 6.29
C LEU A 38 0.39 6.63 5.38
N LEU A 39 0.82 5.48 4.85
CA LEU A 39 2.01 5.38 3.98
C LEU A 39 1.72 5.81 2.54
N THR A 40 0.49 5.58 2.07
CA THR A 40 0.12 5.76 0.66
C THR A 40 -0.54 7.10 0.38
N THR A 41 -1.22 7.69 1.37
CA THR A 41 -1.99 8.95 1.20
C THR A 41 -1.33 10.18 1.84
N CYS A 42 -0.20 10.02 2.52
CA CYS A 42 0.63 11.15 2.93
C CYS A 42 1.22 11.90 1.72
N ILE A 43 1.65 13.14 1.93
CA ILE A 43 2.17 14.01 0.86
C ILE A 43 3.62 14.41 1.19
N PRO A 44 4.63 13.99 0.40
CA PRO A 44 4.55 12.98 -0.66
C PRO A 44 4.29 11.58 -0.09
N SER A 45 3.76 10.68 -0.91
CA SER A 45 3.56 9.28 -0.53
C SER A 45 4.91 8.60 -0.29
N ILE A 46 5.01 7.79 0.76
CA ILE A 46 6.26 7.10 1.09
C ILE A 46 6.38 5.79 0.30
N LEU A 47 5.27 5.07 0.17
CA LEU A 47 5.18 3.81 -0.56
C LEU A 47 3.96 3.79 -1.48
N THR A 48 4.02 2.95 -2.52
CA THR A 48 2.85 2.60 -3.32
C THR A 48 2.08 1.47 -2.62
N PRO A 49 0.73 1.42 -2.69
CA PRO A 49 -0.06 0.40 -1.98
C PRO A 49 0.40 -1.04 -2.25
N GLU A 50 0.87 -1.31 -3.46
CA GLU A 50 1.31 -2.63 -3.93
C GLU A 50 2.64 -3.09 -3.31
N THR A 51 3.44 -2.15 -2.80
CA THR A 51 4.75 -2.43 -2.19
C THR A 51 4.68 -2.54 -0.67
N VAL A 52 3.51 -2.29 -0.07
CA VAL A 52 3.30 -2.39 1.37
C VAL A 52 3.01 -3.85 1.74
N GLY A 53 3.88 -4.46 2.55
CA GLY A 53 3.68 -5.76 3.15
C GLY A 53 3.01 -5.65 4.52
N LEU A 54 3.62 -6.25 5.54
CA LEU A 54 3.19 -6.10 6.91
C LEU A 54 3.52 -4.70 7.45
N VAL A 55 2.53 -4.06 8.07
CA VAL A 55 2.71 -2.79 8.79
C VAL A 55 2.31 -2.98 10.25
N ALA A 56 3.17 -2.49 11.15
CA ALA A 56 2.89 -2.44 12.57
C ALA A 56 3.28 -1.06 13.13
N SER A 57 2.57 -0.61 14.16
CA SER A 57 2.83 0.64 14.85
C SER A 57 3.34 0.39 16.26
N GLU A 58 4.30 1.21 16.68
CA GLU A 58 4.72 1.37 18.06
C GLU A 58 4.45 2.82 18.46
N VAL A 59 3.92 3.07 19.67
CA VAL A 59 3.50 4.39 20.12
C VAL A 59 4.28 4.77 21.37
N SER A 60 4.60 6.06 21.55
CA SER A 60 5.34 6.56 22.71
C SER A 60 6.73 5.92 22.86
N VAL A 61 7.49 5.86 21.77
CA VAL A 61 8.81 5.22 21.72
C VAL A 61 9.84 6.07 22.48
N PRO A 62 10.51 5.53 23.51
CA PRO A 62 11.45 6.30 24.32
C PRO A 62 12.71 6.67 23.53
N THR A 63 13.25 7.84 23.85
CA THR A 63 14.46 8.44 23.29
C THR A 63 15.41 8.80 24.42
N ASP A 64 16.72 8.65 24.22
CA ASP A 64 17.72 8.60 25.30
C ASP A 64 17.73 9.81 26.26
N HIS A 65 17.35 11.01 25.80
CA HIS A 65 17.55 12.25 26.59
C HIS A 65 16.40 13.28 26.59
N GLN A 66 15.28 13.10 25.86
CA GLN A 66 14.11 14.00 25.88
C GLN A 66 12.91 13.40 25.12
N GLN A 67 11.67 13.77 25.51
CA GLN A 67 10.35 13.49 24.89
C GLN A 67 10.28 12.29 23.92
N ALA A 68 9.57 11.24 24.35
CA ALA A 68 9.24 10.08 23.52
C ALA A 68 8.71 10.49 22.14
N ALA A 69 9.11 9.73 21.11
CA ALA A 69 8.51 9.84 19.79
C ALA A 69 7.04 9.42 19.84
N ASP A 70 6.18 10.12 19.10
CA ASP A 70 4.75 9.85 19.11
C ASP A 70 4.44 8.45 18.60
N GLY A 71 5.15 8.02 17.55
CA GLY A 71 5.17 6.63 17.16
C GLY A 71 6.24 6.29 16.13
N VAL A 72 6.39 5.00 15.87
CA VAL A 72 7.24 4.44 14.82
C VAL A 72 6.42 3.39 14.08
N LEU A 73 6.38 3.48 12.75
CA LEU A 73 5.87 2.41 11.90
C LEU A 73 7.00 1.47 11.54
N HIS A 74 6.77 0.18 11.75
CA HIS A 74 7.57 -0.90 11.20
C HIS A 74 6.89 -1.36 9.92
N VAL A 75 7.55 -1.13 8.79
CA VAL A 75 7.00 -1.41 7.47
C VAL A 75 7.85 -2.45 6.78
N GLU A 76 7.21 -3.54 6.40
CA GLU A 76 7.78 -4.48 5.46
C GLU A 76 7.55 -3.95 4.04
N THR A 77 8.60 -3.49 3.37
CA THR A 77 8.53 -3.10 1.97
C THR A 77 8.78 -4.32 1.11
N ILE A 78 7.81 -4.64 0.27
CA ILE A 78 7.88 -5.73 -0.69
C ILE A 78 8.68 -5.23 -1.90
N GLN A 79 9.87 -5.80 -2.11
CA GLN A 79 10.64 -5.59 -3.33
C GLN A 79 10.59 -6.87 -4.18
N CYS A 80 10.11 -6.73 -5.42
CA CYS A 80 10.26 -7.76 -6.44
C CYS A 80 11.74 -7.81 -6.84
N VAL A 81 12.43 -8.92 -6.63
CA VAL A 81 13.76 -9.17 -7.19
C VAL A 81 13.65 -10.29 -8.21
N LEU A 82 14.38 -10.17 -9.32
CA LEU A 82 14.55 -11.24 -10.30
C LEU A 82 15.21 -12.45 -9.63
N ALA A 83 14.60 -13.63 -9.74
CA ALA A 83 15.17 -14.86 -9.21
C ALA A 83 16.17 -15.49 -10.19
N ASP A 84 17.47 -15.41 -9.89
CA ASP A 84 18.54 -16.19 -10.54
C ASP A 84 18.71 -17.59 -9.87
N SER A 85 17.70 -18.46 -9.91
CA SER A 85 17.86 -19.83 -9.41
C SER A 85 17.08 -20.89 -10.21
N PRO A 86 17.77 -21.90 -10.79
CA PRO A 86 17.17 -23.18 -11.19
C PRO A 86 17.48 -24.30 -10.16
N PRO A 87 16.85 -25.50 -10.23
CA PRO A 87 15.45 -25.82 -10.48
C PRO A 87 14.85 -26.66 -9.32
N LEU A 88 13.54 -26.69 -9.14
CA LEU A 88 12.89 -27.81 -8.45
C LEU A 88 11.62 -28.21 -9.20
N GLU A 89 11.64 -29.47 -9.60
CA GLU A 89 10.63 -30.15 -10.39
C GLU A 89 9.28 -30.24 -9.67
N SER A 90 8.24 -30.02 -10.48
CA SER A 90 6.99 -30.79 -10.54
C SER A 90 6.01 -30.82 -9.37
N SER A 91 4.75 -30.67 -9.79
CA SER A 91 3.47 -31.10 -9.18
C SER A 91 2.77 -30.05 -8.30
N ALA A 92 1.46 -29.81 -8.41
CA ALA A 92 0.40 -30.61 -9.00
C ALA A 92 -0.75 -29.74 -9.54
N ASN A 93 -1.38 -30.24 -10.61
CA ASN A 93 -2.75 -29.90 -11.01
C ASN A 93 -3.70 -29.88 -9.81
N ARG A 94 -4.57 -28.85 -9.73
CA ARG A 94 -5.94 -28.96 -9.18
C ARG A 94 -6.79 -27.74 -9.53
N GLY A 95 -7.80 -27.99 -10.38
CA GLY A 95 -9.12 -27.32 -10.44
C GLY A 95 -9.14 -25.84 -10.84
N GLY A 96 -10.05 -25.35 -11.67
CA GLY A 96 -11.24 -25.91 -12.28
C GLY A 96 -11.78 -24.87 -13.27
N ASN A 97 -12.68 -25.29 -14.16
CA ASN A 97 -13.25 -24.48 -15.24
C ASN A 97 -14.04 -23.23 -14.79
N ASP A 98 -14.11 -22.93 -13.50
CA ASP A 98 -14.82 -21.77 -12.91
C ASP A 98 -14.06 -20.45 -13.04
N SER A 99 -12.76 -20.49 -13.39
CA SER A 99 -11.94 -19.30 -13.60
C SER A 99 -12.39 -18.45 -14.80
N ARG A 100 -13.02 -19.06 -15.82
CA ARG A 100 -13.38 -18.34 -17.06
C ARG A 100 -14.54 -17.36 -16.92
N GLU A 101 -15.52 -17.64 -16.06
CA GLU A 101 -16.66 -16.73 -15.84
C GLU A 101 -16.33 -15.62 -14.84
N LEU A 102 -15.53 -15.90 -13.81
CA LEU A 102 -15.05 -14.86 -12.87
C LEU A 102 -13.98 -13.95 -13.50
N ALA A 103 -13.04 -14.47 -14.29
CA ALA A 103 -12.03 -13.65 -14.97
C ALA A 103 -12.63 -12.64 -15.97
N ARG A 104 -13.80 -12.98 -16.55
CA ARG A 104 -14.54 -12.08 -17.46
C ARG A 104 -15.17 -10.88 -16.74
N LEU A 105 -15.38 -10.97 -15.43
CA LEU A 105 -15.99 -9.92 -14.61
C LEU A 105 -14.95 -8.95 -14.01
N THR A 106 -13.67 -9.34 -13.95
CA THR A 106 -12.64 -8.63 -13.15
C THR A 106 -11.42 -8.12 -13.93
N GLN A 107 -11.37 -8.28 -15.26
CA GLN A 107 -10.26 -7.83 -16.13
C GLN A 107 -8.86 -8.31 -15.70
N HIS A 108 -8.74 -9.54 -15.16
CA HIS A 108 -7.45 -10.11 -14.73
C HIS A 108 -6.55 -10.59 -15.88
N GLU A 109 -6.98 -10.40 -17.11
CA GLU A 109 -6.26 -10.84 -18.31
C GLU A 109 -6.20 -9.70 -19.33
N SER A 110 -5.05 -9.56 -19.99
CA SER A 110 -4.92 -8.63 -21.10
C SER A 110 -5.75 -9.09 -22.29
N GLU A 111 -6.00 -8.17 -23.22
CA GLU A 111 -6.40 -8.57 -24.56
C GLU A 111 -5.29 -9.41 -25.21
N MET A 112 -5.67 -10.15 -26.25
CA MET A 112 -4.70 -10.94 -26.99
C MET A 112 -3.87 -10.02 -27.89
N HIS A 113 -2.59 -9.93 -27.61
CA HIS A 113 -1.67 -9.10 -28.37
C HIS A 113 -0.90 -9.93 -29.39
N VAL A 114 -0.64 -9.31 -30.55
CA VAL A 114 0.18 -9.89 -31.60
C VAL A 114 1.58 -9.30 -31.47
N LEU A 115 2.55 -10.14 -31.09
CA LEU A 115 3.95 -9.73 -31.00
C LEU A 115 4.56 -9.59 -32.40
N GLY A 116 4.15 -10.45 -33.32
CA GLY A 116 4.49 -10.34 -34.73
C GLY A 116 3.64 -11.27 -35.59
N GLN A 117 3.38 -10.84 -36.81
CA GLN A 117 2.48 -11.51 -37.76
C GLN A 117 3.21 -11.83 -39.05
N ASN A 118 2.85 -12.95 -39.67
CA ASN A 118 3.41 -13.44 -40.95
C ASN A 118 4.95 -13.41 -40.97
N LEU A 119 5.56 -13.82 -39.86
CA LEU A 119 7.00 -13.86 -39.70
C LEU A 119 7.57 -15.10 -40.41
N THR A 120 8.73 -14.95 -41.03
CA THR A 120 9.56 -16.11 -41.37
C THR A 120 10.13 -16.72 -40.10
N LEU A 121 10.54 -17.99 -40.15
CA LEU A 121 11.15 -18.67 -39.00
C LEU A 121 12.35 -17.90 -38.44
N ALA A 122 13.22 -17.38 -39.32
CA ALA A 122 14.38 -16.59 -38.90
C ALA A 122 13.99 -15.27 -38.21
N ALA A 123 12.97 -14.58 -38.72
CA ALA A 123 12.47 -13.35 -38.11
C ALA A 123 11.82 -13.62 -36.74
N ALA A 124 11.15 -14.75 -36.59
CA ALA A 124 10.56 -15.19 -35.34
C ALA A 124 11.60 -15.49 -34.26
N ILE A 125 12.67 -16.22 -34.63
CA ILE A 125 13.79 -16.52 -33.72
C ILE A 125 14.44 -15.22 -33.27
N SER A 126 14.79 -14.33 -34.21
CA SER A 126 15.42 -13.04 -33.87
C SER A 126 14.54 -12.17 -32.97
N LEU A 127 13.22 -12.15 -33.20
CA LEU A 127 12.28 -11.43 -32.35
C LEU A 127 12.23 -11.98 -30.92
N LEU A 128 12.27 -13.30 -30.76
CA LEU A 128 12.27 -13.93 -29.44
C LEU A 128 13.62 -13.79 -28.72
N GLU A 129 14.74 -13.90 -29.44
CA GLU A 129 16.07 -13.66 -28.88
C GLU A 129 16.22 -12.23 -28.37
N THR A 130 15.80 -11.23 -29.16
CA THR A 130 15.81 -9.81 -28.75
C THR A 130 14.87 -9.52 -27.58
N SER A 131 13.86 -10.37 -27.38
CA SER A 131 12.96 -10.31 -26.22
C SER A 131 13.54 -11.01 -24.98
N GLY A 132 14.74 -11.60 -25.06
CA GLY A 132 15.44 -12.22 -23.93
C GLY A 132 15.17 -13.71 -23.73
N PHE A 133 14.54 -14.40 -24.71
CA PHE A 133 14.36 -15.85 -24.62
C PHE A 133 15.64 -16.60 -25.01
N THR A 134 15.94 -17.68 -24.30
CA THR A 134 17.06 -18.57 -24.62
C THR A 134 16.73 -19.47 -25.82
N ALA A 135 17.76 -19.98 -26.50
CA ALA A 135 17.58 -20.85 -27.67
C ALA A 135 16.72 -22.09 -27.38
N GLU A 136 16.85 -22.68 -26.18
CA GLU A 136 16.03 -23.83 -25.76
C GLU A 136 14.56 -23.45 -25.62
N GLN A 137 14.27 -22.31 -24.98
CA GLN A 137 12.90 -21.82 -24.81
C GLN A 137 12.26 -21.48 -26.17
N ILE A 138 13.04 -20.91 -27.09
CA ILE A 138 12.60 -20.59 -28.45
C ILE A 138 12.23 -21.87 -29.20
N ASP A 139 13.07 -22.91 -29.15
CA ASP A 139 12.76 -24.19 -29.79
C ASP A 139 11.49 -24.82 -29.20
N GLN A 140 11.32 -24.78 -27.87
CA GLN A 140 10.09 -25.22 -27.21
C GLN A 140 8.87 -24.45 -27.71
N MET A 141 8.94 -23.12 -27.78
CA MET A 141 7.86 -22.24 -28.24
C MET A 141 7.46 -22.52 -29.70
N LEU A 142 8.43 -22.76 -30.58
CA LEU A 142 8.19 -22.98 -32.00
C LEU A 142 7.60 -24.36 -32.28
N ARG A 143 7.85 -25.35 -31.42
CA ARG A 143 7.33 -26.73 -31.53
C ARG A 143 5.98 -26.94 -30.87
N LEU A 144 5.41 -25.91 -30.25
CA LEU A 144 4.08 -26.01 -29.64
C LEU A 144 3.00 -26.31 -30.68
N SER A 145 2.04 -27.14 -30.30
CA SER A 145 0.79 -27.30 -31.06
C SER A 145 0.00 -25.99 -31.08
N THR A 146 -0.86 -25.81 -32.08
CA THR A 146 -1.65 -24.59 -32.30
C THR A 146 -2.46 -24.09 -31.09
N ASP A 147 -2.87 -25.00 -30.21
CA ASP A 147 -3.65 -24.69 -29.00
C ASP A 147 -2.81 -24.62 -27.72
N ALA A 148 -1.51 -24.93 -27.80
CA ALA A 148 -0.62 -24.92 -26.66
C ALA A 148 -0.02 -23.52 -26.42
N TRP A 149 0.34 -23.29 -25.17
CA TRP A 149 0.87 -22.02 -24.69
C TRP A 149 2.18 -22.27 -23.95
N TYR A 150 3.20 -21.53 -24.33
CA TYR A 150 4.42 -21.37 -23.55
C TYR A 150 4.14 -20.38 -22.42
N LYS A 151 4.51 -20.73 -21.19
CA LYS A 151 4.25 -19.91 -20.01
C LYS A 151 5.55 -19.35 -19.48
N SER A 152 5.61 -18.04 -19.29
CA SER A 152 6.77 -17.36 -18.72
C SER A 152 6.31 -16.26 -17.76
N TRP A 153 7.05 -16.08 -16.66
CA TRP A 153 6.80 -15.04 -15.67
C TRP A 153 7.57 -13.76 -16.01
N TRP A 154 6.90 -12.63 -15.87
CA TRP A 154 7.44 -11.31 -16.21
C TRP A 154 7.15 -10.31 -15.09
N TYR A 155 7.98 -9.27 -15.06
CA TYR A 155 7.77 -8.08 -14.23
C TYR A 155 7.70 -6.87 -15.17
N ALA A 156 6.76 -5.96 -14.93
CA ALA A 156 6.86 -4.65 -15.55
C ALA A 156 7.85 -3.78 -14.75
N ILE A 157 8.43 -2.80 -15.43
CA ILE A 157 9.35 -1.84 -14.82
C ILE A 157 8.64 -0.49 -14.82
N ASP A 158 8.57 0.17 -13.68
CA ASP A 158 8.00 1.50 -13.58
C ASP A 158 8.97 2.59 -14.10
N ALA A 159 8.52 3.84 -14.12
CA ALA A 159 9.34 4.98 -14.58
C ALA A 159 10.61 5.21 -13.72
N ASN A 160 10.66 4.63 -12.52
CA ASN A 160 11.78 4.72 -11.58
C ASN A 160 12.72 3.50 -11.68
N GLY A 161 12.47 2.58 -12.62
CA GLY A 161 13.27 1.36 -12.77
C GLY A 161 12.94 0.27 -11.75
N SER A 162 11.87 0.42 -10.97
CA SER A 162 11.45 -0.56 -9.97
C SER A 162 10.54 -1.61 -10.59
N PHE A 163 10.75 -2.88 -10.20
CA PHE A 163 9.91 -3.99 -10.64
C PHE A 163 8.52 -3.88 -10.01
N THR A 164 7.48 -3.97 -10.84
CA THR A 164 6.08 -3.90 -10.43
C THR A 164 5.49 -5.31 -10.24
N LEU A 165 4.16 -5.40 -10.14
CA LEU A 165 3.44 -6.67 -9.96
C LEU A 165 3.85 -7.72 -11.02
N PRO A 166 4.23 -8.93 -10.60
CA PRO A 166 4.51 -10.01 -11.52
C PRO A 166 3.26 -10.43 -12.28
N PHE A 167 3.43 -10.80 -13.55
CA PHE A 167 2.36 -11.33 -14.38
C PHE A 167 2.84 -12.53 -15.20
N LEU A 168 1.92 -13.45 -15.46
CA LEU A 168 2.19 -14.62 -16.28
C LEU A 168 1.88 -14.30 -17.73
N ARG A 169 2.91 -14.29 -18.58
CA ARG A 169 2.75 -14.16 -20.02
C ARG A 169 2.64 -15.55 -20.65
N CYS A 170 1.47 -15.83 -21.22
CA CYS A 170 1.28 -17.00 -22.05
C CYS A 170 1.52 -16.62 -23.50
N ILE A 171 2.44 -17.30 -24.16
CA ILE A 171 2.82 -17.06 -25.56
C ILE A 171 2.42 -18.27 -26.39
N ARG A 172 1.82 -18.03 -27.55
CA ARG A 172 1.53 -19.07 -28.52
C ARG A 172 2.13 -18.73 -29.88
N THR A 173 2.48 -19.77 -30.60
CA THR A 173 2.93 -19.72 -31.98
C THR A 173 1.85 -20.34 -32.87
N ARG A 174 1.46 -19.61 -33.92
CA ARG A 174 0.52 -20.12 -34.93
C ARG A 174 1.24 -20.25 -36.24
N HIS A 175 1.35 -21.49 -36.71
CA HIS A 175 1.94 -21.83 -38.00
C HIS A 175 0.88 -21.75 -39.09
N HIS A 176 1.19 -21.03 -40.17
CA HIS A 176 0.33 -20.90 -41.33
C HIS A 176 0.78 -21.85 -42.43
N ILE A 177 -0.13 -22.15 -43.36
CA ILE A 177 0.11 -23.09 -44.46
C ILE A 177 1.20 -22.58 -45.42
N ASP A 178 1.37 -21.27 -45.49
CA ASP A 178 2.41 -20.59 -46.30
C ASP A 178 3.82 -20.66 -45.68
N GLY A 179 3.97 -21.36 -44.54
CA GLY A 179 5.25 -21.49 -43.83
C GLY A 179 5.61 -20.26 -42.99
N THR A 180 4.73 -19.26 -42.91
CA THR A 180 4.89 -18.14 -41.99
C THR A 180 4.30 -18.46 -40.62
N LEU A 181 4.69 -17.69 -39.61
CA LEU A 181 4.20 -17.86 -38.25
C LEU A 181 3.77 -16.54 -37.63
N THR A 182 2.82 -16.62 -36.72
CA THR A 182 2.36 -15.49 -35.90
C THR A 182 2.59 -15.81 -34.44
N ILE A 183 3.24 -14.89 -33.73
CA ILE A 183 3.48 -15.00 -32.29
C ILE A 183 2.47 -14.10 -31.60
N GLN A 184 1.71 -14.68 -30.68
CA GLN A 184 0.70 -13.95 -29.90
C GLN A 184 0.92 -14.22 -28.44
N TYR A 185 0.59 -13.25 -27.60
CA TYR A 185 0.64 -13.42 -26.16
C TYR A 185 -0.59 -12.88 -25.47
N LYS A 186 -0.78 -13.35 -24.25
CA LYS A 186 -1.79 -12.87 -23.32
C LYS A 186 -1.20 -12.86 -21.92
N ASP A 187 -1.41 -11.77 -21.21
CA ASP A 187 -0.90 -11.58 -19.86
C ASP A 187 -2.00 -11.89 -18.86
N PHE A 188 -1.65 -12.64 -17.81
CA PHE A 188 -2.52 -13.00 -16.70
C PHE A 188 -1.94 -12.39 -15.43
N PHE A 189 -2.70 -11.51 -14.80
CA PHE A 189 -2.32 -10.83 -13.56
C PHE A 189 -2.87 -11.67 -12.39
N GLU A 190 -2.05 -12.59 -11.89
CA GLU A 190 -2.44 -13.53 -10.84
C GLU A 190 -2.51 -12.83 -9.47
N HIS A 191 -3.51 -13.18 -8.65
CA HIS A 191 -3.75 -12.60 -7.33
C HIS A 191 -2.89 -13.21 -6.21
N THR A 192 -2.11 -14.25 -6.53
CA THR A 192 -1.30 -14.97 -5.54
C THR A 192 0.17 -14.57 -5.67
N LYS A 193 0.70 -14.06 -4.56
CA LYS A 193 2.08 -13.60 -4.38
C LYS A 193 3.07 -14.73 -4.72
N PRO A 194 3.92 -14.64 -5.77
CA PRO A 194 5.01 -15.60 -5.95
C PRO A 194 5.97 -15.58 -4.76
N ALA A 195 6.63 -16.69 -4.46
CA ALA A 195 7.45 -16.85 -3.25
C ALA A 195 8.77 -16.04 -3.24
N CYS A 196 9.06 -15.26 -4.28
CA CYS A 196 10.35 -14.62 -4.53
C CYS A 196 10.44 -13.13 -4.13
N PHE A 197 9.60 -12.66 -3.21
CA PHE A 197 9.74 -11.28 -2.70
C PHE A 197 10.75 -11.25 -1.57
N THR A 198 11.80 -10.43 -1.72
CA THR A 198 12.60 -10.00 -0.58
C THR A 198 11.86 -8.86 0.11
N SER A 199 11.53 -9.06 1.37
CA SER A 199 11.04 -7.97 2.20
C SER A 199 12.17 -7.21 2.86
N VAL A 200 12.13 -5.89 2.72
CA VAL A 200 13.03 -4.98 3.43
C VAL A 200 12.22 -4.33 4.54
N SER A 201 12.60 -4.60 5.79
CA SER A 201 12.01 -3.92 6.94
C SER A 201 12.58 -2.51 7.08
N GLU A 202 11.71 -1.51 6.98
CA GLU A 202 12.03 -0.10 7.23
C GLU A 202 11.29 0.40 8.47
N ARG A 203 11.87 1.39 9.15
CA ARG A 203 11.23 2.12 10.25
C ARG A 203 10.92 3.54 9.79
N ILE A 204 9.70 4.01 10.03
CA ILE A 204 9.25 5.36 9.67
C ILE A 204 8.79 6.06 10.95
N LEU A 205 9.32 7.24 11.20
CA LEU A 205 8.96 8.04 12.37
C LEU A 205 7.60 8.69 12.17
N ILE A 206 6.74 8.65 13.18
CA ILE A 206 5.53 9.45 13.26
C ILE A 206 5.73 10.55 14.31
N ALA A 207 5.49 11.80 13.90
CA ALA A 207 5.44 12.94 14.79
C ALA A 207 4.07 13.62 14.69
N VAL A 208 3.49 14.01 15.82
CA VAL A 208 2.22 14.74 15.88
C VAL A 208 2.50 16.18 16.25
N ARG A 209 2.13 17.13 15.37
CA ARG A 209 2.31 18.56 15.63
C ARG A 209 1.37 18.99 16.76
N ALA A 210 1.92 19.57 17.83
CA ALA A 210 1.09 20.28 18.81
C ALA A 210 0.68 21.65 18.25
N GLU A 211 -0.55 22.10 18.52
CA GLU A 211 -1.11 23.36 17.98
C GLU A 211 -0.28 24.61 18.34
N GLN A 212 0.47 24.54 19.44
CA GLN A 212 1.26 25.65 19.96
C GLN A 212 2.72 25.64 19.48
N GLN A 213 3.17 24.58 18.79
CA GLN A 213 4.55 24.46 18.35
C GLN A 213 4.80 25.20 17.04
N SER A 214 5.89 25.97 17.02
CA SER A 214 6.38 26.62 15.81
C SER A 214 6.99 25.60 14.84
N PHE A 215 7.12 26.01 13.57
CA PHE A 215 7.79 25.21 12.54
C PHE A 215 9.20 24.77 12.95
N GLY A 216 10.00 25.71 13.48
CA GLY A 216 11.39 25.45 13.86
C GLY A 216 11.52 24.45 15.00
N GLU A 217 10.67 24.56 16.02
CA GLU A 217 10.63 23.62 17.15
C GLU A 217 10.21 22.22 16.69
N THR A 218 9.18 22.14 15.85
CA THR A 218 8.69 20.87 15.29
C THR A 218 9.79 20.19 14.47
N LEU A 219 10.47 20.95 13.60
CA LEU A 219 11.55 20.42 12.76
C LEU A 219 12.76 19.98 13.60
N GLN A 220 13.12 20.74 14.64
CA GLN A 220 14.19 20.38 15.56
C GLN A 220 13.87 19.10 16.32
N GLN A 221 12.63 18.94 16.79
CA GLN A 221 12.16 17.74 17.47
C GLN A 221 12.23 16.52 16.55
N ILE A 222 11.72 16.62 15.31
CA ILE A 222 11.77 15.53 14.33
C ILE A 222 13.21 15.12 14.02
N ASN A 223 14.09 16.10 13.79
CA ASN A 223 15.49 15.83 13.47
C ASN A 223 16.24 15.18 14.64
N TYR A 224 15.92 15.58 15.87
CA TYR A 224 16.44 14.94 17.07
C TYR A 224 15.98 13.47 17.16
N GLN A 225 14.68 13.22 17.03
CA GLN A 225 14.09 11.87 17.11
C GLN A 225 14.61 10.95 16.00
N ARG A 226 14.74 11.45 14.76
CA ARG A 226 15.36 10.70 13.64
C ARG A 226 16.79 10.27 13.96
N ARG A 227 17.60 11.15 14.56
CA ARG A 227 18.98 10.83 14.95
C ARG A 227 19.03 9.84 16.11
N ALA A 228 18.19 10.03 17.14
CA ALA A 228 18.15 9.16 18.31
C ALA A 228 17.72 7.73 17.96
N LEU A 229 16.71 7.59 17.09
CA LEU A 229 16.16 6.27 16.71
C LEU A 229 16.82 5.66 15.47
N ASN A 230 17.79 6.35 14.86
CA ASN A 230 18.42 6.02 13.58
C ASN A 230 17.38 5.78 12.45
N ILE A 231 16.40 6.68 12.36
CA ILE A 231 15.29 6.62 11.39
C ILE A 231 15.47 7.70 10.32
N GLN A 232 15.40 7.30 9.05
CA GLN A 232 15.59 8.21 7.93
C GLN A 232 14.30 8.85 7.41
N ARG A 233 13.13 8.21 7.50
CA ARG A 233 11.88 8.78 6.97
C ARG A 233 10.94 9.20 8.10
N ALA A 234 10.16 10.24 7.87
CA ALA A 234 9.22 10.75 8.87
C ALA A 234 7.90 11.21 8.25
N ILE A 235 6.80 10.95 8.96
CA ILE A 235 5.46 11.47 8.70
C ILE A 235 5.12 12.46 9.81
N LEU A 236 4.75 13.68 9.42
CA LEU A 236 4.17 14.68 10.30
C LEU A 236 2.65 14.65 10.18
N ILE A 237 1.98 14.33 11.28
CA ILE A 237 0.52 14.41 11.40
C ILE A 237 0.15 15.79 11.96
N CYS A 238 -0.67 16.54 11.23
CA CYS A 238 -1.12 17.86 11.64
C CYS A 238 -2.57 18.14 11.26
N HIS A 239 -3.28 18.91 12.09
CA HIS A 239 -4.66 19.32 11.80
C HIS A 239 -4.71 20.47 10.79
N THR A 240 -3.84 21.46 10.97
CA THR A 240 -3.70 22.61 10.08
C THR A 240 -2.22 22.86 9.77
N ILE A 241 -1.94 23.19 8.51
CA ILE A 241 -0.60 23.57 8.06
C ILE A 241 -0.72 24.54 6.89
N SER A 242 0.13 25.56 6.86
CA SER A 242 0.19 26.46 5.70
C SER A 242 0.91 25.78 4.52
N GLU A 243 0.58 26.17 3.29
CA GLU A 243 1.21 25.59 2.09
C GLU A 243 2.74 25.78 2.10
N LEU A 244 3.23 26.94 2.56
CA LEU A 244 4.66 27.22 2.69
C LEU A 244 5.34 26.31 3.72
N GLU A 245 4.72 26.08 4.87
CA GLU A 245 5.26 25.14 5.87
C GLU A 245 5.26 23.71 5.34
N ALA A 246 4.18 23.28 4.68
CA ALA A 246 4.10 21.94 4.09
C ALA A 246 5.22 21.73 3.06
N GLN A 247 5.42 22.67 2.14
CA GLN A 247 6.52 22.61 1.18
C GLN A 247 7.89 22.62 1.86
N ALA A 248 8.05 23.38 2.95
CA ALA A 248 9.30 23.40 3.71
C ALA A 248 9.61 22.05 4.36
N PHE A 249 8.63 21.37 4.96
CA PHE A 249 8.80 20.02 5.49
C PHE A 249 9.08 18.98 4.40
N ILE A 250 8.36 19.05 3.28
CA ILE A 250 8.55 18.14 2.14
C ILE A 250 9.98 18.25 1.58
N ARG A 251 10.52 19.47 1.46
CA ARG A 251 11.91 19.69 1.04
C ARG A 251 12.96 19.11 2.01
N GLN A 252 12.59 18.88 3.27
CA GLN A 252 13.42 18.24 4.28
C GLN A 252 13.20 16.71 4.36
N GLY A 253 12.43 16.15 3.42
CA GLY A 253 12.12 14.72 3.35
C GLY A 253 11.12 14.25 4.41
N ILE A 254 10.21 15.13 4.83
CA ILE A 254 9.14 14.82 5.79
C ILE A 254 7.82 14.83 5.03
N SER A 255 7.10 13.69 5.07
CA SER A 255 5.76 13.58 4.50
C SER A 255 4.73 14.14 5.46
N VAL A 256 3.67 14.77 4.94
CA VAL A 256 2.62 15.38 5.74
C VAL A 256 1.33 14.57 5.62
N TYR A 257 0.63 14.39 6.73
CA TYR A 257 -0.64 13.67 6.80
C TYR A 257 -1.69 14.46 7.60
N PRO A 258 -2.92 14.62 7.10
CA PRO A 258 -3.97 15.34 7.82
C PRO A 258 -4.49 14.55 9.02
N ALA A 259 -4.55 15.17 10.20
CA ALA A 259 -5.03 14.52 11.42
C ALA A 259 -6.50 14.07 11.35
N ILE A 260 -7.32 14.71 10.51
CA ILE A 260 -8.78 14.48 10.40
C ILE A 260 -9.10 13.02 10.10
N ASP A 261 -8.26 12.36 9.32
CA ASP A 261 -8.46 10.97 8.90
C ASP A 261 -8.12 9.94 10.00
N LEU A 262 -7.47 10.38 11.08
CA LEU A 262 -7.06 9.56 12.23
C LEU A 262 -7.91 9.83 13.48
N VAL A 263 -8.74 10.89 13.49
CA VAL A 263 -9.58 11.20 14.65
C VAL A 263 -10.64 10.12 14.79
N LEU A 264 -10.46 9.26 15.78
CA LEU A 264 -11.47 8.26 16.16
C LEU A 264 -12.80 8.99 16.42
N PRO A 265 -13.93 8.52 15.88
CA PRO A 265 -15.22 9.14 16.13
C PRO A 265 -15.47 9.20 17.63
N VAL A 266 -15.45 10.42 18.16
CA VAL A 266 -15.56 10.67 19.60
C VAL A 266 -17.00 10.40 20.02
N GLN A 267 -17.20 9.23 20.62
CA GLN A 267 -18.42 8.78 21.32
C GLN A 267 -19.67 8.64 20.44
N SER A 268 -20.27 7.45 20.45
CA SER A 268 -21.63 7.24 19.98
C SER A 268 -22.61 7.98 20.89
N ASN A 269 -22.98 9.21 20.51
CA ASN A 269 -24.04 9.95 21.20
C ASN A 269 -25.40 9.36 20.82
N CYS A 270 -25.83 8.39 21.64
CA CYS A 270 -27.05 7.64 21.41
C CYS A 270 -28.32 8.49 21.56
N VAL A 271 -28.24 9.66 22.22
CA VAL A 271 -29.33 10.66 22.31
C VAL A 271 -29.69 11.24 20.94
N HIS A 272 -28.75 11.26 20.00
CA HIS A 272 -28.95 11.80 18.64
C HIS A 272 -28.83 10.72 17.55
N CYS A 273 -28.99 9.44 17.91
CA CYS A 273 -28.91 8.35 16.95
C CYS A 273 -30.10 8.40 15.98
N GLY A 274 -29.85 8.63 14.68
CA GLY A 274 -30.90 8.64 13.66
C GLY A 274 -31.43 7.26 13.24
N ARG A 275 -30.88 6.16 13.79
CA ARG A 275 -31.27 4.79 13.47
C ARG A 275 -32.27 4.27 14.49
N TYR A 276 -33.55 4.19 14.12
CA TYR A 276 -34.64 3.70 14.98
C TYR A 276 -34.46 2.24 15.44
N GLU A 277 -33.73 1.43 14.68
CA GLU A 277 -33.43 0.03 15.02
C GLU A 277 -32.32 -0.12 16.06
N CYS A 278 -31.64 0.97 16.43
CA CYS A 278 -30.62 0.93 17.46
C CYS A 278 -31.30 0.79 18.84
N PRO A 279 -30.97 -0.25 19.64
CA PRO A 279 -31.58 -0.46 20.95
C PRO A 279 -31.23 0.64 21.96
N MET A 280 -30.22 1.47 21.66
CA MET A 280 -29.79 2.59 22.48
C MET A 280 -30.33 3.94 21.97
N ASN A 281 -31.14 3.98 20.91
CA ASN A 281 -31.65 5.23 20.35
C ASN A 281 -32.47 6.03 21.40
N GLY A 282 -32.05 7.27 21.67
CA GLY A 282 -32.68 8.16 22.64
C GLY A 282 -32.26 7.92 24.08
N ALA A 283 -31.41 6.92 24.35
CA ALA A 283 -30.89 6.66 25.68
C ALA A 283 -29.75 7.63 26.03
N VAL A 284 -29.86 8.24 27.22
CA VAL A 284 -28.83 9.13 27.80
C VAL A 284 -27.62 8.31 28.28
N ASP A 285 -27.88 7.08 28.71
CA ASP A 285 -26.89 6.17 29.28
C ASP A 285 -26.42 5.15 28.23
N SER A 286 -25.31 5.46 27.56
CA SER A 286 -24.58 4.48 26.75
C SER A 286 -23.75 3.57 27.67
N PRO A 287 -23.58 2.27 27.36
CA PRO A 287 -22.65 1.41 28.10
C PRO A 287 -21.23 1.99 28.20
N VAL A 288 -20.83 2.77 27.18
CA VAL A 288 -19.56 3.50 27.16
C VAL A 288 -19.57 4.67 28.15
N ALA A 289 -20.69 5.39 28.27
CA ALA A 289 -20.86 6.46 29.26
C ALA A 289 -20.87 5.93 30.71
N LEU A 290 -21.50 4.77 30.94
CA LEU A 290 -21.48 4.06 32.23
C LEU A 290 -20.08 3.58 32.62
N CYS A 291 -19.31 3.02 31.67
CA CYS A 291 -17.91 2.63 31.91
C CYS A 291 -17.02 3.82 32.30
N HIS A 292 -17.22 5.00 31.69
CA HIS A 292 -16.50 6.21 32.09
C HIS A 292 -16.93 6.74 33.46
N GLY A 293 -18.19 6.54 33.85
CA GLY A 293 -18.68 6.87 35.20
C GLY A 293 -18.01 6.05 36.31
N PHE A 294 -17.59 4.82 36.02
CA PHE A 294 -16.85 3.96 36.96
C PHE A 294 -15.39 4.37 37.18
N LEU A 295 -14.79 5.18 36.29
CA LEU A 295 -13.40 5.61 36.40
C LEU A 295 -13.19 6.82 37.33
N LEU A 296 -14.27 7.44 37.85
CA LEU A 296 -14.20 8.57 38.79
C LEU A 296 -14.65 8.16 40.20
N ALA A 297 -13.94 7.19 40.79
CA ALA A 297 -13.94 6.96 42.24
C ALA A 297 -12.72 6.16 42.72
N SER A 298 -11.52 6.41 42.18
CA SER A 298 -10.27 5.89 42.75
C SER A 298 -9.21 6.98 42.95
N GLU A 299 -9.66 8.18 43.36
CA GLU A 299 -8.85 9.06 44.18
C GLU A 299 -9.45 9.00 45.60
N TYR A 300 -8.60 8.76 46.60
CA TYR A 300 -8.87 8.47 48.02
C TYR A 300 -9.14 6.99 48.38
N VAL A 301 -8.07 6.19 48.47
CA VAL A 301 -7.43 5.73 49.73
C VAL A 301 -5.95 5.47 49.47
#